data_AF-A0A517WKN5-F1
#
_entry.id   AF-A0A517WKN5-F1
#
_cell.length_a   1.000
_cell.length_b   1.000
_cell.length_c   1.000
_cell.angle_alpha   90.00
_cell.angle_beta   90.00
_cell.angle_gamma   90.00
#
_symmetry.space_group_name_H-M   'P 1'
#
loop_
_entity.id
_entity.type
_entity.pdbx_description
1 polymer ?
#
loop_
_entity_poly.entity_id
_entity_poly.type
_entity_poly.pdbx_seq_one_letter_code
_entity_poly.pdbx_strand_id
1 'polypeptide(L)'
;MKYRMYFTLVVLLAGSLLLPGCGYPEVSPKTYELSKTLYSVCNQKSSERLKKVQALIQNSLEQEEISTQEADWLNGIIKQAEAGEWDKALQESRQIMEDQAGR
;
A
#
# COMPACT_ATOMS: atom_id res chain seq x y z
N MET A 1 -15.70 9.63 -45.29
CA MET A 1 -15.69 8.15 -45.11
C MET A 1 -14.25 7.76 -44.78
N LYS A 2 -13.89 7.69 -43.49
CA LYS A 2 -14.00 6.53 -42.58
C LYS A 2 -12.82 5.54 -42.69
N TYR A 3 -11.54 5.96 -42.57
CA TYR A 3 -10.41 5.06 -42.19
C TYR A 3 -9.24 5.80 -41.51
N ARG A 4 -9.49 6.80 -40.64
CA ARG A 4 -8.47 7.31 -39.69
C ARG A 4 -8.51 6.44 -38.42
N MET A 5 -8.33 5.13 -38.60
CA MET A 5 -8.83 4.13 -37.67
C MET A 5 -7.75 3.06 -37.36
N TYR A 6 -7.13 3.24 -36.19
CA TYR A 6 -6.47 2.26 -35.31
C TYR A 6 -5.29 1.42 -35.84
N PHE A 7 -4.06 1.84 -35.50
CA PHE A 7 -2.86 0.97 -35.38
C PHE A 7 -1.74 1.88 -34.82
N THR A 8 -1.18 1.79 -33.62
CA THR A 8 -1.20 0.79 -32.56
C THR A 8 -0.78 1.56 -31.30
N LEU A 9 -1.73 1.96 -30.45
CA LEU A 9 -1.42 2.52 -29.13
C LEU A 9 -2.05 1.60 -28.09
N VAL A 10 -1.52 0.38 -27.98
CA VAL A 10 -1.79 -0.48 -26.83
C VAL A 10 -0.59 -0.32 -25.92
N VAL A 11 -0.59 0.80 -25.20
CA VAL A 11 0.18 0.91 -23.96
C VAL A 11 -0.28 -0.25 -23.09
N LEU A 12 0.66 -1.14 -22.77
CA LEU A 12 0.52 -2.24 -21.83
C LEU A 12 0.13 -1.68 -20.45
N LEU A 13 -1.17 -1.43 -20.31
CA LEU A 13 -1.83 -1.12 -19.06
C LEU A 13 -2.02 -2.45 -18.34
N ALA A 14 -0.93 -3.02 -17.84
CA ALA A 14 -0.97 -4.02 -16.79
C ALA A 14 -1.27 -3.30 -15.46
N GLY A 15 -2.42 -2.61 -15.43
CA GLY A 15 -3.07 -2.24 -14.19
C GLY A 15 -3.63 -3.51 -13.60
N SER A 16 -2.85 -4.14 -12.74
CA SER A 16 -3.28 -5.22 -11.87
C SER A 16 -4.58 -4.79 -11.19
N LEU A 17 -5.69 -5.34 -11.69
CA LEU A 17 -6.97 -5.35 -11.05
C LEU A 17 -6.80 -6.02 -9.68
N LEU A 18 -6.52 -5.22 -8.66
CA LEU A 18 -6.73 -5.59 -7.27
C LEU A 18 -8.24 -5.71 -7.11
N LEU A 19 -8.74 -6.94 -7.26
CA LEU A 19 -10.12 -7.28 -6.94
C LEU A 19 -10.35 -6.89 -5.47
N PRO A 20 -11.31 -6.01 -5.15
CA PRO A 20 -11.70 -5.75 -3.77
C PRO A 20 -12.55 -6.95 -3.34
N GLY A 21 -11.90 -8.03 -2.89
CA GLY A 21 -12.55 -9.33 -2.75
C GLY A 21 -12.61 -9.88 -1.32
N CYS A 22 -11.49 -9.84 -0.61
CA CYS A 22 -11.40 -10.23 0.78
C CYS A 22 -10.45 -9.22 1.43
N GLY A 23 -10.79 -8.69 2.59
CA GLY A 23 -9.87 -7.84 3.36
C GLY A 23 -8.51 -8.53 3.59
N TYR A 24 -7.59 -7.84 4.25
CA TYR A 24 -6.27 -8.40 4.51
C TYR A 24 -6.39 -9.71 5.31
N PRO A 25 -5.58 -10.73 4.96
CA PRO A 25 -5.48 -11.94 5.78
C PRO A 25 -4.89 -11.60 7.15
N GLU A 26 -4.67 -12.62 7.97
CA GLU A 26 -3.91 -12.41 9.21
C GLU A 26 -2.52 -11.89 8.86
N VAL A 27 -2.10 -10.82 9.55
CA VAL A 27 -0.79 -10.22 9.38
C VAL A 27 0.03 -10.36 10.65
N SER A 28 1.34 -10.30 10.50
CA SER A 28 2.27 -10.29 11.63
C SER A 28 2.01 -9.09 12.57
N PRO A 29 2.38 -9.22 13.86
CA PRO A 29 2.32 -8.10 14.80
C PRO A 29 3.10 -6.87 14.30
N LYS A 30 4.23 -7.09 13.63
CA LYS A 30 5.04 -6.00 13.07
C LYS A 30 4.30 -5.26 11.95
N THR A 31 3.62 -5.96 11.05
CA THR A 31 2.77 -5.33 10.02
C THR A 31 1.65 -4.50 10.63
N TYR A 32 1.03 -4.96 11.71
CA TYR A 32 0.00 -4.19 12.42
C TYR A 32 0.56 -2.89 13.03
N GLU A 33 1.73 -2.95 13.69
CA GLU A 33 2.41 -1.77 14.24
C GLU A 33 2.84 -0.77 13.14
N LEU A 34 3.37 -1.27 12.03
CA LEU A 34 3.73 -0.46 10.87
C LEU A 34 2.49 0.18 10.24
N SER A 35 1.36 -0.52 10.19
CA SER A 35 0.08 0.02 9.70
C SER A 35 -0.47 1.14 10.58
N LYS A 36 -0.37 1.02 11.91
CA LYS A 36 -0.67 2.14 12.84
C LYS A 36 0.23 3.35 12.59
N THR A 37 1.52 3.10 12.36
CA THR A 37 2.49 4.14 12.09
C THR A 37 2.18 4.85 10.77
N LEU A 38 1.91 4.09 9.70
CA LEU A 38 1.48 4.60 8.41
C LEU A 38 0.18 5.40 8.52
N TYR A 39 -0.81 4.93 9.27
CA TYR A 39 -2.04 5.67 9.54
C TYR A 39 -1.74 7.05 10.14
N SER A 40 -0.90 7.12 11.19
CA SER A 40 -0.50 8.40 11.80
C SER A 40 0.22 9.31 10.82
N VAL A 41 1.14 8.77 10.01
CA VAL A 41 1.94 9.54 9.06
C VAL A 41 1.09 10.06 7.90
N CYS A 42 0.22 9.24 7.34
CA CYS A 42 -0.69 9.62 6.26
C CYS A 42 -1.71 10.67 6.76
N ASN A 43 -2.22 10.52 7.99
CA ASN A 43 -3.13 11.50 8.58
C ASN A 43 -2.48 12.89 8.74
N GLN A 44 -1.17 12.91 9.02
CA GLN A 44 -0.39 14.15 9.14
C GLN A 44 0.21 14.62 7.80
N LYS A 45 0.03 13.85 6.72
CA LYS A 45 0.61 14.09 5.39
C LYS A 45 2.12 14.39 5.44
N SER A 46 2.84 13.67 6.30
CA SER A 46 4.25 13.95 6.60
C SER A 46 5.20 13.13 5.71
N SER A 47 5.66 13.73 4.61
CA SER A 47 6.61 13.08 3.70
C SER A 47 7.95 12.72 4.35
N GLU A 48 8.42 13.51 5.32
CA GLU A 48 9.66 13.21 6.07
C GLU A 48 9.51 11.92 6.88
N ARG A 49 8.40 11.80 7.63
CA ARG A 49 8.12 10.59 8.42
C ARG A 49 7.81 9.39 7.53
N LEU A 50 7.21 9.60 6.35
CA LEU A 50 6.94 8.54 5.38
C LEU A 50 8.23 7.83 4.94
N LYS A 51 9.29 8.60 4.65
CA LYS A 51 10.62 8.03 4.31
C LYS A 51 11.21 7.20 5.44
N LYS A 52 11.00 7.63 6.70
CA LYS A 52 11.45 6.87 7.88
C LYS A 52 10.70 5.54 7.98
N VAL A 53 9.39 5.54 7.74
CA VAL A 53 8.58 4.31 7.75
C VAL A 53 8.98 3.37 6.60
N GLN A 54 9.30 3.89 5.42
CA GLN A 54 9.83 3.08 4.32
C GLN A 54 11.10 2.32 4.71
N ALA A 55 12.03 2.99 5.38
CA ALA A 55 13.24 2.35 5.90
C ALA A 55 12.93 1.30 6.98
N LEU A 56 11.95 1.54 7.84
CA LEU A 56 11.51 0.56 8.84
C LEU A 56 10.90 -0.69 8.20
N ILE A 57 10.09 -0.56 7.15
CA ILE A 57 9.52 -1.70 6.41
C ILE A 57 10.64 -2.53 5.79
N GLN A 58 11.61 -1.87 5.13
CA GLN A 58 12.75 -2.58 4.54
C GLN A 58 13.57 -3.33 5.60
N ASN A 59 13.84 -2.68 6.74
CA ASN A 59 14.56 -3.33 7.83
C ASN A 59 13.79 -4.52 8.41
N SER A 60 12.48 -4.38 8.65
CA SER A 60 11.65 -5.47 9.15
C SER A 60 11.56 -6.65 8.16
N LEU A 61 11.59 -6.38 6.85
CA LEU A 61 11.66 -7.44 5.84
C LEU A 61 13.01 -8.17 5.89
N GLU A 62 14.13 -7.43 6.00
CA GLU A 62 15.48 -8.01 6.13
C GLU A 62 15.67 -8.81 7.42
N GLN A 63 14.96 -8.45 8.48
CA GLN A 63 14.96 -9.17 9.75
C GLN A 63 13.91 -10.30 9.82
N GLU A 64 13.21 -10.58 8.71
CA GLU A 64 12.14 -11.59 8.62
C GLU A 64 10.99 -11.37 9.65
N GLU A 65 10.81 -10.14 10.13
CA GLU A 65 9.70 -9.77 11.03
C GLU A 65 8.36 -9.62 10.28
N ILE A 66 8.44 -9.42 8.96
CA ILE A 66 7.31 -9.36 8.03
C ILE A 66 7.65 -10.19 6.80
N SER A 67 6.64 -10.75 6.15
CA SER A 67 6.79 -11.42 4.86
C SER A 67 6.97 -10.43 3.71
N THR A 68 7.46 -10.93 2.56
CA THR A 68 7.53 -10.14 1.31
C THR A 68 6.15 -9.59 0.91
N GLN A 69 5.10 -10.38 1.08
CA GLN A 69 3.75 -9.97 0.71
C GLN A 69 3.22 -8.84 1.60
N GLU A 70 3.48 -8.90 2.91
CA GLU A 70 3.12 -7.81 3.82
C GLU A 70 3.91 -6.53 3.53
N ALA A 71 5.21 -6.68 3.24
CA ALA A 71 6.03 -5.55 2.80
C ALA A 71 5.47 -4.92 1.51
N ASP A 72 4.99 -5.72 0.55
CA ASP A 72 4.36 -5.23 -0.68
C ASP A 72 3.09 -4.42 -0.40
N TRP A 73 2.24 -4.88 0.52
CA TRP A 73 1.05 -4.13 0.94
C TRP A 73 1.42 -2.78 1.58
N LEU A 74 2.36 -2.79 2.55
CA LEU A 74 2.81 -1.58 3.23
C LEU A 74 3.49 -0.59 2.27
N ASN A 75 4.28 -1.10 1.31
CA ASN A 75 4.90 -0.27 0.27
C ASN A 75 3.87 0.24 -0.75
N GLY A 76 2.76 -0.47 -0.97
CA GLY A 76 1.63 0.00 -1.76
C GLY A 76 1.01 1.26 -1.16
N ILE A 77 0.82 1.28 0.16
CA ILE A 77 0.33 2.44 0.91
C ILE A 77 1.32 3.62 0.79
N ILE A 78 2.63 3.36 0.92
CA ILE A 78 3.65 4.40 0.74
C ILE A 78 3.57 5.02 -0.65
N LYS A 79 3.47 4.21 -1.71
CA LYS A 79 3.37 4.70 -3.08
C LYS A 79 2.15 5.59 -3.29
N GLN A 80 1.01 5.25 -2.70
CA GLN A 80 -0.19 6.08 -2.75
C GLN A 80 0.04 7.43 -2.06
N ALA A 81 0.63 7.41 -0.86
CA ALA A 81 0.98 8.62 -0.13
C ALA A 81 1.98 9.50 -0.90
N GLU A 82 3.01 8.92 -1.51
CA GLU A 82 3.98 9.62 -2.37
C GLU A 82 3.33 10.22 -3.62
N ALA A 83 2.31 9.57 -4.18
CA ALA A 83 1.51 10.09 -5.28
C ALA A 83 0.53 11.22 -4.86
N GLY A 84 0.51 11.58 -3.57
CA GLY A 84 -0.42 12.58 -3.02
C GLY A 84 -1.80 12.02 -2.68
N GLU A 85 -2.05 10.73 -2.84
CA GLU A 85 -3.28 10.03 -2.49
C GLU A 85 -3.36 9.75 -0.97
N TRP A 86 -3.06 10.75 -0.15
CA TRP A 86 -2.91 10.63 1.31
C TRP A 86 -4.14 10.02 2.00
N ASP A 87 -5.33 10.41 1.56
CA ASP A 87 -6.58 9.97 2.20
C ASP A 87 -6.87 8.50 1.87
N LYS A 88 -6.48 8.03 0.69
CA LYS A 88 -6.58 6.62 0.29
C LYS A 88 -5.53 5.77 1.02
N ALA A 89 -4.30 6.25 1.11
CA ALA A 89 -3.24 5.60 1.91
C ALA A 89 -3.65 5.49 3.40
N LEU A 90 -4.30 6.52 3.94
CA LEU A 90 -4.86 6.52 5.28
C LEU A 90 -5.94 5.45 5.45
N GLN A 91 -6.88 5.38 4.50
CA GLN A 91 -7.95 4.37 4.51
C GLN A 91 -7.39 2.96 4.40
N GLU A 92 -6.41 2.71 3.53
CA GLU A 92 -5.82 1.39 3.36
C GLU A 92 -5.01 0.96 4.59
N SER A 93 -4.27 1.89 5.22
CA SER A 93 -3.61 1.64 6.51
C SER A 93 -4.62 1.23 7.58
N ARG A 94 -5.78 1.89 7.61
CA ARG A 94 -6.88 1.56 8.52
C ARG A 94 -7.48 0.20 8.22
N GLN A 95 -7.70 -0.13 6.94
CA GLN A 95 -8.28 -1.39 6.53
C GLN A 95 -7.46 -2.58 7.02
N ILE A 96 -6.12 -2.53 6.91
CA ILE A 96 -5.25 -3.59 7.45
C ILE A 96 -5.55 -3.83 8.93
N MET A 97 -5.66 -2.76 9.73
CA MET A 97 -5.92 -2.85 11.16
C MET A 97 -7.34 -3.34 11.48
N GLU A 98 -8.34 -2.86 10.76
CA GLU A 98 -9.74 -3.26 10.94
C GLU A 98 -9.94 -4.74 10.61
N ASP A 99 -9.24 -5.28 9.60
CA ASP A 99 -9.31 -6.70 9.24
C ASP A 99 -8.70 -7.63 10.30
N GLN A 100 -7.89 -7.09 11.21
CA GLN A 100 -7.37 -7.82 12.37
C GLN A 100 -8.24 -7.66 13.63
N ALA A 101 -9.18 -6.70 13.64
CA ALA A 101 -10.00 -6.44 14.81
C ALA A 101 -10.95 -7.62 15.06
N GLY A 102 -10.75 -8.32 16.18
CA GLY A 102 -11.54 -9.49 16.56
C GLY A 102 -10.93 -10.84 16.17
N ARG A 103 -9.67 -10.87 15.74
CA ARG A 103 -8.85 -12.09 15.63
C ARG A 103 -8.01 -12.30 16.88
#